data_AF-A0A0F0HMY6-F1
#
_entry.id   AF-A0A0F0HMY6-F1
#
_cell.length_a   1.000
_cell.length_b   1.000
_cell.length_c   1.000
_cell.angle_alpha   90.00
_cell.angle_beta   90.00
_cell.angle_gamma   90.00
#
_symmetry.space_group_name_H-M   'P 1'
#
loop_
_entity.id
_entity.type
_entity.pdbx_description
1 polymer ?
#
loop_
_entity_poly.entity_id
_entity_poly.type
_entity_poly.pdbx_seq_one_letter_code
_entity_poly.pdbx_strand_id
1 'polypeptide(L)'
;GELAARDYLALALSGLARETDIGVVQSVQRQVQLALNAYVDPSWREQGTARWAEATEQQLRAAAPGSDHQLTWARALASVARTDRQLDLLAGLLNGTRTLDGLAVDTELRWTLLSRLVATGRADDKAIDAELARDNTAAGQEHAASCRAARPTAAAKAEAWASVVESDKLTNYVQDAVIGGFQQPDQRELLAPYSAKYFTAIKGIWETRSHEISQQIITGLYPSLLVEQSTLDATDAWLKAASPAPALRRMVVEARAGIERALKAQAVDHAAGARALGH
;
A
#
# COMPACT_ATOMS: atom_id res chain seq x y z
N GLY A 1 -5.11 10.90 -18.45
CA GLY A 1 -6.12 11.70 -17.75
C GLY A 1 -5.95 13.14 -18.18
N GLU A 2 -6.94 13.99 -17.92
CA GLU A 2 -6.86 15.43 -18.25
C GLU A 2 -6.11 16.23 -17.17
N LEU A 3 -6.15 15.79 -15.90
CA LEU A 3 -5.44 16.38 -14.77
C LEU A 3 -4.18 15.58 -14.42
N ALA A 4 -3.06 16.27 -14.19
CA ALA A 4 -1.82 15.64 -13.71
C ALA A 4 -1.93 15.23 -12.23
N ALA A 5 -1.29 14.11 -11.86
CA ALA A 5 -1.37 13.58 -10.50
C ALA A 5 -0.74 14.53 -9.46
N ARG A 6 0.32 15.26 -9.82
CA ARG A 6 0.93 16.30 -8.98
C ARG A 6 0.01 17.51 -8.75
N ASP A 7 -0.79 17.86 -9.75
CA ASP A 7 -1.77 18.95 -9.64
C ASP A 7 -2.94 18.51 -8.76
N TYR A 8 -3.36 17.25 -8.88
CA TYR A 8 -4.33 16.66 -7.97
C TYR A 8 -3.82 16.66 -6.52
N LEU A 9 -2.55 16.30 -6.27
CA LEU A 9 -1.96 16.42 -4.94
C LEU A 9 -1.99 17.86 -4.43
N ALA A 10 -1.61 18.84 -5.27
CA ALA A 10 -1.63 20.25 -4.88
C ALA A 10 -3.05 20.72 -4.53
N LEU A 11 -4.06 20.31 -5.31
CA LEU A 11 -5.46 20.59 -5.04
C LEU A 11 -5.91 19.99 -3.70
N ALA A 12 -5.62 18.69 -3.48
CA ALA A 12 -5.95 18.01 -2.23
C ALA A 12 -5.30 18.69 -1.01
N LEU A 13 -4.02 19.04 -1.10
CA LEU A 13 -3.29 19.76 -0.04
C LEU A 13 -3.93 21.12 0.28
N SER A 14 -4.41 21.83 -0.74
CA SER A 14 -5.05 23.14 -0.54
C SER A 14 -6.46 23.06 0.06
N GLY A 15 -7.20 21.99 -0.25
CA GLY A 15 -8.61 21.83 0.14
C GLY A 15 -8.81 21.09 1.46
N LEU A 16 -8.03 20.03 1.72
CA LEU A 16 -8.26 19.11 2.83
C LEU A 16 -8.18 19.77 4.22
N ALA A 17 -7.38 20.83 4.36
CA ALA A 17 -7.24 21.54 5.64
C ALA A 17 -8.53 22.26 6.07
N ARG A 18 -9.47 22.49 5.15
CA ARG A 18 -10.74 23.21 5.40
C ARG A 18 -11.96 22.29 5.27
N GLU A 19 -11.76 21.04 4.88
CA GLU A 19 -12.84 20.10 4.68
C GLU A 19 -13.39 19.61 6.02
N THR A 20 -14.69 19.80 6.21
CA THR A 20 -15.39 19.44 7.45
C THR A 20 -16.02 18.05 7.37
N ASP A 21 -16.30 17.54 6.17
CA ASP A 21 -16.85 16.19 6.00
C ASP A 21 -15.75 15.13 6.06
N ILE A 22 -15.80 14.28 7.09
CA ILE A 22 -14.79 13.24 7.31
C ILE A 22 -14.77 12.18 6.21
N GLY A 23 -15.92 11.87 5.60
CA GLY A 23 -16.02 10.92 4.50
C GLY A 23 -15.31 11.44 3.25
N VAL A 24 -15.43 12.74 2.97
CA VAL A 24 -14.68 13.42 1.91
C VAL A 24 -13.18 13.39 2.20
N VAL A 25 -12.75 13.74 3.42
CA VAL A 25 -11.33 13.70 3.82
C VAL A 25 -10.75 12.31 3.58
N GLN A 26 -11.39 11.26 4.08
CA GLN A 26 -10.93 9.87 3.92
C GLN A 26 -10.90 9.44 2.46
N SER A 27 -11.90 9.84 1.67
CA SER A 27 -11.95 9.53 0.23
C SER A 27 -10.78 10.16 -0.52
N VAL A 28 -10.52 11.45 -0.28
CA VAL A 28 -9.42 12.18 -0.91
C VAL A 28 -8.07 11.64 -0.44
N GLN A 29 -7.89 11.30 0.84
CA GLN A 29 -6.66 10.67 1.34
C GLN A 29 -6.34 9.35 0.60
N ARG A 30 -7.34 8.47 0.41
CA ARG A 30 -7.17 7.24 -0.38
C ARG A 30 -6.81 7.53 -1.84
N GLN A 31 -7.44 8.54 -2.45
CA GLN A 31 -7.14 8.93 -3.82
C GLN A 31 -5.74 9.53 -3.96
N VAL A 32 -5.28 10.33 -2.98
CA VAL A 32 -3.91 10.86 -2.93
C VAL A 32 -2.90 9.72 -2.83
N GLN A 33 -3.12 8.75 -1.94
CA GLN A 33 -2.25 7.57 -1.84
C GLN A 33 -2.20 6.80 -3.16
N LEU A 34 -3.34 6.54 -3.80
CA LEU A 34 -3.39 5.88 -5.10
C LEU A 34 -2.61 6.68 -6.17
N ALA A 35 -2.82 8.00 -6.23
CA ALA A 35 -2.13 8.86 -7.18
C ALA A 35 -0.61 8.82 -6.99
N LEU A 36 -0.14 8.93 -5.75
CA LEU A 36 1.29 8.86 -5.39
C LEU A 36 1.88 7.47 -5.70
N ASN A 37 1.13 6.41 -5.47
CA ASN A 37 1.63 5.05 -5.68
C ASN A 37 1.67 4.68 -7.17
N ALA A 38 0.64 5.03 -7.94
CA ALA A 38 0.45 4.52 -9.29
C ALA A 38 0.60 5.57 -10.41
N TYR A 39 0.22 6.83 -10.18
CA TYR A 39 -0.06 7.78 -11.27
C TYR A 39 0.92 8.94 -11.39
N VAL A 40 1.65 9.27 -10.33
CA VAL A 40 2.74 10.26 -10.41
C VAL A 40 3.92 9.72 -11.19
N ASP A 41 4.57 10.61 -11.91
CA ASP A 41 5.89 10.40 -12.51
C ASP A 41 6.84 9.75 -11.49
N PRO A 42 7.46 8.60 -11.84
CA PRO A 42 8.39 7.92 -10.95
C PRO A 42 9.52 8.80 -10.41
N SER A 43 10.02 9.75 -11.20
CA SER A 43 11.09 10.66 -10.79
C SER A 43 10.63 11.72 -9.76
N TRP A 44 9.32 12.00 -9.72
CA TRP A 44 8.73 13.00 -8.82
C TRP A 44 8.09 12.37 -7.56
N ARG A 45 7.84 11.06 -7.58
CA ARG A 45 7.13 10.33 -6.53
C ARG A 45 7.68 10.60 -5.14
N GLU A 46 9.00 10.57 -4.98
CA GLU A 46 9.62 10.82 -3.69
C GLU A 46 9.26 12.21 -3.13
N GLN A 47 9.32 13.24 -3.97
CA GLN A 47 8.94 14.59 -3.59
C GLN A 47 7.44 14.68 -3.25
N GLY A 48 6.57 14.10 -4.07
CA GLY A 48 5.13 14.09 -3.82
C GLY A 48 4.76 13.41 -2.50
N THR A 49 5.34 12.23 -2.24
CA THR A 49 5.13 11.49 -1.00
C THR A 49 5.67 12.24 0.21
N ALA A 50 6.83 12.91 0.10
CA ALA A 50 7.37 13.73 1.18
C ALA A 50 6.41 14.90 1.55
N ARG A 51 5.92 15.63 0.54
CA ARG A 51 4.94 16.72 0.74
C ARG A 51 3.65 16.22 1.42
N TRP A 52 3.16 15.05 1.00
CA TRP A 52 1.99 14.44 1.61
C TRP A 52 2.24 14.01 3.07
N ALA A 53 3.39 13.41 3.35
CA ALA A 53 3.76 13.03 4.71
C ALA A 53 3.92 14.24 5.65
N GLU A 54 4.48 15.35 5.16
CA GLU A 54 4.56 16.61 5.92
C GLU A 54 3.16 17.18 6.20
N ALA A 55 2.29 17.21 5.20
CA ALA A 55 0.94 17.73 5.34
C ALA A 55 0.10 16.89 6.31
N THR A 56 0.15 15.57 6.22
CA THR A 56 -0.58 14.68 7.15
C THR A 56 -0.12 14.87 8.59
N GLU A 57 1.18 15.08 8.84
CA GLU A 57 1.67 15.41 10.17
C GLU A 57 1.21 16.80 10.65
N GLN A 58 1.27 17.82 9.79
CA GLN A 58 0.78 19.14 10.14
C GLN A 58 -0.71 19.12 10.51
N GLN A 59 -1.52 18.41 9.71
CA GLN A 59 -2.96 18.30 9.93
C GLN A 59 -3.29 17.47 11.18
N LEU A 60 -2.52 16.41 11.46
CA LEU A 60 -2.63 15.66 12.71
C LEU A 60 -2.47 16.56 13.94
N ARG A 61 -1.50 17.49 13.90
CA ARG A 61 -1.23 18.43 15.01
C ARG A 61 -2.25 19.57 15.08
N ALA A 62 -2.83 19.97 13.96
CA ALA A 62 -3.79 21.07 13.88
C ALA A 62 -5.24 20.64 14.13
N ALA A 63 -5.56 19.35 13.97
CA ALA A 63 -6.89 18.82 14.19
C ALA A 63 -7.35 19.03 15.64
N ALA A 64 -8.66 19.23 15.82
CA ALA A 64 -9.26 19.36 17.13
C ALA A 64 -8.97 18.08 17.96
N PRO A 65 -8.48 18.20 19.22
CA PRO A 65 -8.23 17.05 20.08
C PRO A 65 -9.44 16.12 20.18
N GLY A 66 -9.22 14.82 20.00
CA GLY A 66 -10.27 13.79 20.11
C GLY A 66 -11.25 13.72 18.94
N SER A 67 -11.00 14.47 17.86
CA SER A 67 -11.85 14.44 16.66
C SER A 67 -11.55 13.27 15.72
N ASP A 68 -12.56 12.88 14.92
CA ASP A 68 -12.39 11.89 13.85
C ASP A 68 -11.35 12.33 12.80
N HIS A 69 -11.23 13.64 12.56
CA HIS A 69 -10.17 14.21 11.73
C HIS A 69 -8.79 13.90 12.32
N GLN A 70 -8.59 14.08 13.63
CA GLN A 70 -7.31 13.78 14.27
C GLN A 70 -6.92 12.31 14.09
N LEU A 71 -7.85 11.38 14.32
CA LEU A 71 -7.60 9.95 14.12
C LEU A 71 -7.32 9.62 12.63
N THR A 72 -8.09 10.21 11.73
CA THR A 72 -7.93 10.01 10.29
C THR A 72 -6.58 10.54 9.79
N TRP A 73 -6.12 11.69 10.29
CA TRP A 73 -4.78 12.22 9.99
C TRP A 73 -3.65 11.40 10.60
N ALA A 74 -3.86 10.81 11.80
CA ALA A 74 -2.89 9.89 12.40
C ALA A 74 -2.68 8.64 11.51
N ARG A 75 -3.79 8.05 11.03
CA ARG A 75 -3.75 6.91 10.09
C ARG A 75 -3.14 7.29 8.75
N ALA A 76 -3.47 8.48 8.22
CA ALA A 76 -2.86 8.98 7.00
C ALA A 76 -1.35 9.17 7.15
N LEU A 77 -0.88 9.78 8.25
CA LEU A 77 0.55 9.90 8.52
C LEU A 77 1.21 8.51 8.64
N ALA A 78 0.59 7.58 9.37
CA ALA A 78 1.09 6.22 9.49
C ALA A 78 1.22 5.52 8.13
N SER A 79 0.40 5.84 7.13
CA SER A 79 0.55 5.23 5.80
C SER A 79 1.78 5.70 5.00
N VAL A 80 2.37 6.87 5.34
CA VAL A 80 3.41 7.51 4.51
C VAL A 80 4.63 8.04 5.28
N ALA A 81 4.62 7.98 6.60
CA ALA A 81 5.72 8.43 7.46
C ALA A 81 7.04 7.79 7.04
N ARG A 82 8.08 8.58 6.79
CA ARG A 82 9.29 8.04 6.14
C ARG A 82 10.60 8.65 6.61
N THR A 83 10.54 9.83 7.22
CA THR A 83 11.71 10.45 7.85
C THR A 83 11.89 9.91 9.26
N ASP A 84 13.12 9.92 9.77
CA ASP A 84 13.38 9.49 11.16
C ASP A 84 12.51 10.23 12.17
N ARG A 85 12.33 11.55 11.98
CA ARG A 85 11.48 12.38 12.83
C ARG A 85 10.02 11.91 12.85
N GLN A 86 9.46 11.53 11.69
CA GLN A 86 8.09 11.03 11.61
C GLN A 86 7.99 9.62 12.21
N LEU A 87 8.96 8.75 11.93
CA LEU A 87 8.99 7.39 12.46
C LEU A 87 9.19 7.38 13.99
N ASP A 88 9.99 8.30 14.53
CA ASP A 88 10.14 8.52 15.98
C ASP A 88 8.85 9.01 16.63
N LEU A 89 8.06 9.82 15.91
CA LEU A 89 6.73 10.21 16.36
C LEU A 89 5.81 8.98 16.44
N LEU A 90 5.75 8.14 15.40
CA LEU A 90 4.91 6.94 15.41
C LEU A 90 5.33 5.95 16.51
N ALA A 91 6.63 5.70 16.64
CA ALA A 91 7.17 4.83 17.69
C ALA A 91 6.85 5.39 19.08
N GLY A 92 6.98 6.70 19.27
CA GLY A 92 6.64 7.38 20.52
C GLY A 92 5.15 7.32 20.87
N LEU A 93 4.27 7.44 19.88
CA LEU A 93 2.83 7.26 20.06
C LEU A 93 2.48 5.80 20.40
N LEU A 94 3.11 4.83 19.73
CA LEU A 94 2.87 3.40 19.95
C LEU A 94 3.31 2.95 21.36
N ASN A 95 4.46 3.42 21.84
CA ASN A 95 5.00 3.04 23.15
C ASN A 95 4.58 3.97 24.31
N GLY A 96 3.84 5.05 24.01
CA GLY A 96 3.35 6.01 25.00
C GLY A 96 4.37 7.02 25.51
N THR A 97 5.59 7.07 24.95
CA THR A 97 6.60 8.10 25.29
C THR A 97 6.31 9.46 24.67
N ARG A 98 5.42 9.51 23.67
CA ARG A 98 4.85 10.74 23.11
C ARG A 98 3.33 10.63 23.13
N THR A 99 2.67 11.74 23.40
CA THR A 99 1.22 11.86 23.34
C THR A 99 0.82 13.06 22.48
N LEU A 100 -0.36 12.98 21.88
CA LEU A 100 -1.05 14.12 21.29
C LEU A 100 -2.37 14.25 22.04
N ASP A 101 -2.71 15.47 22.45
CA ASP A 101 -3.92 15.70 23.22
C ASP A 101 -5.16 15.19 22.48
N GLY A 102 -6.02 14.46 23.19
CA GLY A 102 -7.21 13.81 22.66
C GLY A 102 -7.01 12.60 21.74
N LEU A 103 -5.79 12.30 21.26
CA LEU A 103 -5.56 11.15 20.39
C LEU A 103 -5.51 9.84 21.19
N ALA A 104 -6.60 9.08 21.16
CA ALA A 104 -6.62 7.72 21.69
C ALA A 104 -5.83 6.77 20.77
N VAL A 105 -4.80 6.13 21.32
CA VAL A 105 -4.02 5.09 20.61
C VAL A 105 -4.59 3.72 20.96
N ASP A 106 -5.77 3.44 20.40
CA ASP A 106 -6.47 2.16 20.54
C ASP A 106 -5.79 1.02 19.76
N THR A 107 -6.26 -0.21 19.94
CA THR A 107 -5.69 -1.41 19.31
C THR A 107 -5.52 -1.28 17.79
N GLU A 108 -6.50 -0.71 17.08
CA GLU A 108 -6.44 -0.54 15.63
C GLU A 108 -5.39 0.50 15.22
N LEU A 109 -5.31 1.63 15.95
CA LEU A 109 -4.25 2.61 15.70
C LEU A 109 -2.87 2.03 16.04
N ARG A 110 -2.73 1.23 17.10
CA ARG A 110 -1.46 0.56 17.45
C ARG A 110 -0.95 -0.32 16.32
N TRP A 111 -1.80 -1.18 15.75
CA TRP A 111 -1.44 -1.99 14.58
C TRP A 111 -1.10 -1.13 13.35
N THR A 112 -1.86 -0.06 13.12
CA THR A 112 -1.58 0.88 12.02
C THR A 112 -0.19 1.53 12.16
N LEU A 113 0.17 1.99 13.35
CA LEU A 113 1.49 2.57 13.64
C LEU A 113 2.59 1.53 13.50
N LEU A 114 2.39 0.34 14.08
CA LEU A 114 3.35 -0.75 14.04
C LEU A 114 3.61 -1.23 12.62
N SER A 115 2.57 -1.40 11.81
CA SER A 115 2.68 -1.82 10.41
C SER A 115 3.63 -0.92 9.63
N ARG A 116 3.53 0.41 9.80
CA ARG A 116 4.46 1.34 9.17
C ARG A 116 5.89 1.21 9.67
N LEU A 117 6.07 1.10 10.98
CA LEU A 117 7.39 0.92 11.59
C LEU A 117 8.04 -0.38 11.08
N VAL A 118 7.28 -1.46 10.95
CA VAL A 118 7.75 -2.73 10.39
C VAL A 118 8.08 -2.57 8.91
N ALA A 119 7.20 -1.96 8.11
CA ALA A 119 7.39 -1.76 6.67
C ALA A 119 8.62 -0.89 6.33
N THR A 120 9.04 -0.03 7.26
CA THR A 120 10.22 0.83 7.15
C THR A 120 11.44 0.27 7.88
N GLY A 121 11.34 -0.93 8.47
CA GLY A 121 12.44 -1.61 9.16
C GLY A 121 12.79 -1.03 10.54
N ARG A 122 11.94 -0.14 11.08
CA ARG A 122 12.08 0.46 12.42
C ARG A 122 11.56 -0.45 13.55
N ALA A 123 10.73 -1.44 13.21
CA ALA A 123 10.25 -2.46 14.12
C ALA A 123 10.44 -3.86 13.51
N ASP A 124 10.55 -4.88 14.36
CA ASP A 124 10.87 -6.26 13.99
C ASP A 124 9.82 -7.24 14.53
N ASP A 125 10.09 -8.54 14.38
CA ASP A 125 9.19 -9.61 14.84
C ASP A 125 8.91 -9.54 16.34
N LYS A 126 9.86 -9.06 17.16
CA LYS A 126 9.64 -8.94 18.60
C LYS A 126 8.57 -7.90 18.91
N ALA A 127 8.56 -6.80 18.16
CA ALA A 127 7.51 -5.79 18.29
C ALA A 127 6.15 -6.33 17.84
N ILE A 128 6.12 -7.12 16.76
CA ILE A 128 4.90 -7.80 16.27
C ILE A 128 4.37 -8.78 17.30
N ASP A 129 5.22 -9.65 17.85
CA ASP A 129 4.83 -10.65 18.84
C ASP A 129 4.35 -9.99 20.15
N ALA A 130 5.00 -8.89 20.55
CA ALA A 130 4.59 -8.13 21.73
C ALA A 130 3.22 -7.46 21.54
N GLU A 131 2.90 -6.97 20.34
CA GLU A 131 1.57 -6.40 20.06
C GLU A 131 0.52 -7.50 19.91
N LEU A 132 0.86 -8.62 19.26
CA LEU A 132 -0.01 -9.79 19.17
C LEU A 132 -0.37 -10.39 20.53
N ALA A 133 0.57 -10.38 21.48
CA ALA A 133 0.29 -10.78 22.85
C ALA A 133 -0.71 -9.85 23.56
N ARG A 134 -0.78 -8.57 23.16
CA ARG A 134 -1.78 -7.61 23.66
C ARG A 134 -3.13 -7.79 22.98
N ASP A 135 -3.12 -8.08 21.68
CA ASP A 135 -4.31 -8.32 20.86
C ASP A 135 -4.36 -9.77 20.37
N ASN A 136 -4.65 -10.71 21.26
CA ASN A 136 -4.75 -12.13 20.93
C ASN A 136 -6.13 -12.48 20.34
N THR A 137 -6.56 -11.72 19.34
CA THR A 137 -7.81 -11.93 18.60
C THR A 137 -7.51 -12.39 17.18
N ALA A 138 -8.56 -12.81 16.44
CA ALA A 138 -8.40 -13.14 15.01
C ALA A 138 -7.88 -11.94 14.20
N ALA A 139 -8.40 -10.73 14.47
CA ALA A 139 -7.93 -9.50 13.85
C ALA A 139 -6.45 -9.23 14.19
N GLY A 140 -6.03 -9.43 15.44
CA GLY A 140 -4.62 -9.33 15.82
C GLY A 140 -3.71 -10.31 15.07
N GLN A 141 -4.16 -11.54 14.84
CA GLN A 141 -3.41 -12.52 14.03
C GLN A 141 -3.28 -12.07 12.57
N GLU A 142 -4.34 -11.50 11.98
CA GLU A 142 -4.32 -10.92 10.63
C GLU A 142 -3.33 -9.74 10.55
N HIS A 143 -3.41 -8.79 11.49
CA HIS A 143 -2.49 -7.65 11.56
C HIS A 143 -1.04 -8.11 11.72
N ALA A 144 -0.78 -9.10 12.57
CA ALA A 144 0.56 -9.66 12.76
C ALA A 144 1.08 -10.34 11.48
N ALA A 145 0.23 -11.09 10.77
CA ALA A 145 0.59 -11.71 9.50
C ALA A 145 0.91 -10.66 8.42
N SER A 146 0.11 -9.60 8.35
CA SER A 146 0.35 -8.46 7.45
C SER A 146 1.69 -7.78 7.77
N CYS A 147 1.96 -7.48 9.04
CA CYS A 147 3.22 -6.87 9.47
C CYS A 147 4.42 -7.74 9.09
N ARG A 148 4.37 -9.05 9.34
CA ARG A 148 5.48 -9.97 8.98
C ARG A 148 5.75 -9.97 7.47
N ALA A 149 4.72 -9.92 6.64
CA ALA A 149 4.83 -9.81 5.18
C ALA A 149 5.31 -8.43 4.70
N ALA A 150 5.09 -7.39 5.50
CA ALA A 150 5.47 -6.02 5.21
C ALA A 150 6.94 -5.71 5.50
N ARG A 151 7.67 -6.54 6.26
CA ARG A 151 9.10 -6.33 6.54
C ARG A 151 9.90 -6.06 5.25
N PRO A 152 10.80 -5.05 5.22
CA PRO A 152 11.52 -4.63 4.01
C PRO A 152 12.74 -5.52 3.72
N THR A 153 12.54 -6.83 3.64
CA THR A 153 13.62 -7.78 3.36
C THR A 153 13.20 -8.79 2.29
N ALA A 154 14.17 -9.27 1.50
CA ALA A 154 13.94 -10.33 0.52
C ALA A 154 13.44 -11.63 1.19
N ALA A 155 13.94 -11.95 2.39
CA ALA A 155 13.51 -13.10 3.17
C ALA A 155 12.01 -13.01 3.51
N ALA A 156 11.54 -11.87 4.01
CA ALA A 156 10.12 -11.68 4.32
C ALA A 156 9.22 -11.79 3.09
N LYS A 157 9.65 -11.27 1.93
CA LYS A 157 8.91 -11.46 0.67
C LYS A 157 8.87 -12.91 0.23
N ALA A 158 9.95 -13.66 0.43
CA ALA A 158 9.98 -15.10 0.10
C ALA A 158 9.06 -15.90 1.02
N GLU A 159 9.08 -15.62 2.32
CA GLU A 159 8.19 -16.25 3.31
C GLU A 159 6.71 -15.97 3.00
N ALA A 160 6.35 -14.70 2.74
CA ALA A 160 4.99 -14.30 2.39
C ALA A 160 4.53 -14.92 1.06
N TRP A 161 5.41 -14.99 0.06
CA TRP A 161 5.11 -15.67 -1.19
C TRP A 161 4.86 -17.16 -1.00
N ALA A 162 5.75 -17.85 -0.27
CA ALA A 162 5.62 -19.28 -0.03
C ALA A 162 4.35 -19.62 0.75
N SER A 163 3.97 -18.81 1.75
CA SER A 163 2.77 -19.06 2.56
C SER A 163 1.47 -18.90 1.77
N VAL A 164 1.45 -18.03 0.75
CA VAL A 164 0.25 -17.75 -0.07
C VAL A 164 0.19 -18.59 -1.34
N VAL A 165 1.33 -18.74 -2.03
CA VAL A 165 1.38 -19.36 -3.37
C VAL A 165 1.73 -20.84 -3.30
N GLU A 166 2.60 -21.23 -2.36
CA GLU A 166 3.18 -22.57 -2.26
C GLU A 166 2.51 -23.41 -1.14
N SER A 167 1.56 -22.82 -0.41
CA SER A 167 0.82 -23.46 0.69
C SER A 167 -0.68 -23.15 0.61
N ASP A 168 -1.50 -23.92 1.34
CA ASP A 168 -2.95 -23.77 1.52
C ASP A 168 -3.36 -23.76 3.00
N LYS A 169 -2.41 -23.51 3.89
CA LYS A 169 -2.64 -23.57 5.33
C LYS A 169 -3.29 -22.31 5.89
N LEU A 170 -3.24 -21.20 5.15
CA LEU A 170 -3.81 -19.94 5.60
C LEU A 170 -5.33 -19.95 5.47
N THR A 171 -6.01 -19.31 6.42
CA THR A 171 -7.41 -18.94 6.24
C THR A 171 -7.49 -17.81 5.21
N ASN A 172 -8.66 -17.62 4.59
CA ASN A 172 -8.85 -16.56 3.59
C ASN A 172 -8.49 -15.18 4.14
N TYR A 173 -8.91 -14.86 5.37
CA TYR A 173 -8.60 -13.57 6.00
C TYR A 173 -7.10 -13.37 6.25
N VAL A 174 -6.41 -14.39 6.74
CA VAL A 174 -4.95 -14.31 6.94
C VAL A 174 -4.21 -14.25 5.61
N GLN A 175 -4.70 -14.94 4.58
CA GLN A 175 -4.15 -14.84 3.23
C GLN A 175 -4.25 -13.42 2.68
N ASP A 176 -5.44 -12.80 2.77
CA ASP A 176 -5.63 -11.40 2.37
C ASP A 176 -4.71 -10.45 3.14
N ALA A 177 -4.56 -10.66 4.44
CA ALA A 177 -3.68 -9.86 5.27
C ALA A 177 -2.20 -9.99 4.84
N VAL A 178 -1.74 -11.20 4.53
CA VAL A 178 -0.38 -11.46 4.02
C VAL A 178 -0.18 -10.83 2.64
N ILE A 179 -1.17 -10.94 1.74
CA ILE A 179 -1.14 -10.31 0.42
C ILE A 179 -1.04 -8.78 0.54
N GLY A 180 -1.84 -8.17 1.42
CA GLY A 180 -1.79 -6.73 1.70
C GLY A 180 -0.44 -6.31 2.28
N GLY A 181 0.11 -7.11 3.21
CA GLY A 181 1.43 -6.88 3.77
C GLY A 181 2.56 -7.03 2.75
N PHE A 182 2.43 -7.96 1.81
CA PHE A 182 3.39 -8.18 0.74
C PHE A 182 3.50 -6.96 -0.19
N GLN A 183 2.37 -6.35 -0.56
CA GLN A 183 2.29 -5.20 -1.49
C GLN A 183 2.66 -3.87 -0.83
N GLN A 184 3.97 -3.63 -0.62
CA GLN A 184 4.47 -2.37 -0.07
C GLN A 184 4.97 -1.41 -1.18
N PRO A 185 4.36 -0.23 -1.35
CA PRO A 185 4.74 0.74 -2.39
C PRO A 185 6.19 1.23 -2.31
N ASP A 186 6.78 1.25 -1.11
CA ASP A 186 8.15 1.67 -0.84
C ASP A 186 9.18 0.56 -1.10
N GLN A 187 8.74 -0.65 -1.44
CA GLN A 187 9.58 -1.85 -1.55
C GLN A 187 9.55 -2.47 -2.95
N ARG A 188 9.28 -1.67 -4.00
CA ARG A 188 9.11 -2.15 -5.39
C ARG A 188 10.27 -3.01 -5.89
N GLU A 189 11.49 -2.67 -5.49
CA GLU A 189 12.69 -3.44 -5.85
C GLU A 189 12.65 -4.87 -5.29
N LEU A 190 12.11 -5.06 -4.09
CA LEU A 190 11.90 -6.38 -3.50
C LEU A 190 10.75 -7.15 -4.16
N LEU A 191 9.81 -6.45 -4.81
CA LEU A 191 8.68 -7.04 -5.52
C LEU A 191 9.02 -7.43 -6.97
N ALA A 192 10.00 -6.77 -7.59
CA ALA A 192 10.38 -6.98 -8.98
C ALA A 192 10.62 -8.46 -9.35
N PRO A 193 11.33 -9.28 -8.55
CA PRO A 193 11.56 -10.70 -8.86
C PRO A 193 10.28 -11.55 -8.90
N TYR A 194 9.18 -11.07 -8.30
CA TYR A 194 7.94 -11.82 -8.18
C TYR A 194 7.01 -11.69 -9.39
N SER A 195 7.27 -10.74 -10.31
CA SER A 195 6.48 -10.61 -11.54
C SER A 195 6.55 -11.88 -12.39
N ALA A 196 7.76 -12.42 -12.61
CA ALA A 196 7.95 -13.67 -13.34
C ALA A 196 7.35 -14.89 -12.58
N LYS A 197 7.50 -14.91 -11.24
CA LYS A 197 6.93 -15.97 -10.39
C LYS A 197 5.41 -15.98 -10.45
N TYR A 198 4.78 -14.81 -10.46
CA TYR A 198 3.33 -14.65 -10.60
C TYR A 198 2.81 -15.31 -11.87
N PHE A 199 3.33 -14.93 -13.04
CA PHE A 199 2.87 -15.50 -14.31
C PHE A 199 3.15 -17.00 -14.43
N THR A 200 4.20 -17.50 -13.77
CA THR A 200 4.46 -18.94 -13.70
C THR A 200 3.41 -19.69 -12.87
N ALA A 201 2.94 -19.08 -11.77
CA ALA A 201 2.11 -19.77 -10.79
C ALA A 201 0.59 -19.69 -11.05
N ILE A 202 0.09 -18.55 -11.55
CA ILE A 202 -1.36 -18.24 -11.50
C ILE A 202 -2.28 -19.22 -12.21
N LYS A 203 -1.82 -19.88 -13.30
CA LYS A 203 -2.65 -20.89 -13.99
C LYS A 203 -2.88 -22.11 -13.11
N GLY A 204 -1.81 -22.65 -12.51
CA GLY A 204 -1.91 -23.80 -11.62
C GLY A 204 -2.72 -23.48 -10.37
N ILE A 205 -2.58 -22.28 -9.82
CA ILE A 205 -3.39 -21.81 -8.68
C ILE A 205 -4.87 -21.84 -9.04
N TRP A 206 -5.25 -21.25 -10.18
CA TRP A 206 -6.64 -21.24 -10.64
C TRP A 206 -7.23 -22.63 -10.85
N GLU A 207 -6.42 -23.59 -11.31
CA GLU A 207 -6.86 -24.97 -11.57
C GLU A 207 -6.97 -25.83 -10.31
N THR A 208 -6.27 -25.46 -9.22
CA THR A 208 -6.11 -26.33 -8.04
C THR A 208 -6.69 -25.75 -6.74
N ARG A 209 -6.83 -24.43 -6.63
CA ARG A 209 -7.34 -23.77 -5.43
C ARG A 209 -8.83 -23.47 -5.55
N SER A 210 -9.47 -23.16 -4.43
CA SER A 210 -10.85 -22.67 -4.43
C SER A 210 -10.96 -21.34 -5.18
N HIS A 211 -12.16 -20.99 -5.64
CA HIS A 211 -12.39 -19.77 -6.41
C HIS A 211 -12.00 -18.50 -5.64
N GLU A 212 -12.43 -18.41 -4.37
CA GLU A 212 -12.11 -17.29 -3.48
C GLU A 212 -10.59 -17.13 -3.28
N ILE A 213 -9.91 -18.21 -2.88
CA ILE A 213 -8.45 -18.20 -2.69
C ILE A 213 -7.72 -17.81 -3.96
N SER A 214 -8.14 -18.37 -5.11
CA SER A 214 -7.53 -18.04 -6.40
C SER A 214 -7.70 -16.57 -6.73
N GLN A 215 -8.91 -16.02 -6.55
CA GLN A 215 -9.21 -14.62 -6.87
C GLN A 215 -8.36 -13.67 -6.02
N GLN A 216 -8.23 -13.94 -4.72
CA GLN A 216 -7.39 -13.17 -3.80
C GLN A 216 -5.94 -13.16 -4.28
N ILE A 217 -5.37 -14.33 -4.59
CA ILE A 217 -3.99 -14.46 -5.07
C ILE A 217 -3.80 -13.76 -6.42
N ILE A 218 -4.67 -14.02 -7.39
CA ILE A 218 -4.54 -13.50 -8.76
C ILE A 218 -4.63 -11.98 -8.77
N THR A 219 -5.58 -11.40 -8.04
CA THR A 219 -5.80 -9.96 -8.03
C THR A 219 -4.77 -9.27 -7.13
N GLY A 220 -4.53 -9.83 -5.95
CA GLY A 220 -3.71 -9.22 -4.92
C GLY A 220 -2.20 -9.35 -5.15
N LEU A 221 -1.73 -10.39 -5.84
CA LEU A 221 -0.31 -10.57 -6.18
C LEU A 221 0.03 -10.14 -7.62
N TYR A 222 -0.94 -9.65 -8.40
CA TYR A 222 -0.62 -9.05 -9.70
C TYR A 222 0.39 -7.90 -9.48
N PRO A 223 1.43 -7.75 -10.33
CA PRO A 223 2.52 -6.77 -10.16
C PRO A 223 2.08 -5.31 -10.45
N SER A 224 0.99 -4.86 -9.82
CA SER A 224 0.34 -3.55 -10.02
C SER A 224 1.23 -2.36 -9.63
N LEU A 225 2.20 -2.56 -8.72
CA LEU A 225 3.17 -1.54 -8.31
C LEU A 225 4.35 -1.38 -9.30
N LEU A 226 4.53 -2.34 -10.21
CA LEU A 226 5.54 -2.30 -11.28
C LEU A 226 4.92 -1.71 -12.55
N VAL A 227 4.64 -0.40 -12.50
CA VAL A 227 4.01 0.34 -13.59
C VAL A 227 5.03 0.58 -14.70
N GLU A 228 5.20 -0.43 -15.55
CA GLU A 228 6.21 -0.46 -16.61
C GLU A 228 5.68 -1.18 -17.86
N GLN A 229 6.21 -0.83 -19.04
CA GLN A 229 5.86 -1.52 -20.29
C GLN A 229 6.19 -3.02 -20.23
N SER A 230 7.28 -3.38 -19.56
CA SER A 230 7.71 -4.78 -19.31
C SER A 230 6.60 -5.63 -18.64
N THR A 231 5.78 -5.02 -17.78
CA THR A 231 4.70 -5.69 -17.07
C THR A 231 3.48 -5.92 -17.99
N LEU A 232 3.19 -4.99 -18.89
CA LEU A 232 2.19 -5.20 -19.96
C LEU A 232 2.63 -6.32 -20.90
N ASP A 233 3.88 -6.28 -21.34
CA ASP A 233 4.43 -7.26 -22.28
C ASP A 233 4.43 -8.67 -21.68
N ALA A 234 4.81 -8.81 -20.40
CA ALA A 234 4.73 -10.07 -19.67
C ALA A 234 3.28 -10.57 -19.53
N THR A 235 2.34 -9.65 -19.24
CA THR A 235 0.92 -10.00 -19.15
C THR A 235 0.37 -10.49 -20.49
N ASP A 236 0.70 -9.82 -21.59
CA ASP A 236 0.24 -10.18 -22.94
C ASP A 236 0.85 -11.49 -23.42
N ALA A 237 2.15 -11.69 -23.17
CA ALA A 237 2.83 -12.94 -23.47
C ALA A 237 2.17 -14.12 -22.74
N TRP A 238 1.88 -13.96 -21.44
CA TRP A 238 1.21 -14.98 -20.66
C TRP A 238 -0.23 -15.25 -21.15
N LEU A 239 -1.01 -14.20 -21.43
CA LEU A 239 -2.39 -14.33 -21.95
C LEU A 239 -2.45 -15.09 -23.28
N LYS A 240 -1.43 -14.95 -24.12
CA LYS A 240 -1.30 -15.66 -25.40
C LYS A 240 -0.85 -17.11 -25.20
N ALA A 241 0.15 -17.35 -24.36
CA ALA A 241 0.76 -18.67 -24.19
C ALA A 241 -0.10 -19.61 -23.32
N ALA A 242 -0.66 -19.11 -22.21
CA ALA A 242 -1.33 -19.93 -21.21
C ALA A 242 -2.75 -20.38 -21.63
N SER A 243 -3.37 -19.67 -22.57
CA SER A 243 -4.78 -19.83 -23.00
C SER A 243 -5.72 -20.07 -21.80
N PRO A 244 -5.77 -19.13 -20.83
CA PRO A 244 -6.47 -19.32 -19.57
C PRO A 244 -7.98 -19.41 -19.74
N ALA A 245 -8.66 -20.02 -18.75
CA ALA A 245 -10.11 -20.03 -18.67
C ALA A 245 -10.69 -18.60 -18.71
N PRO A 246 -11.92 -18.39 -19.24
CA PRO A 246 -12.46 -17.04 -19.46
C PRO A 246 -12.48 -16.14 -18.23
N ALA A 247 -12.80 -16.66 -17.05
CA ALA A 247 -12.82 -15.89 -15.81
C ALA A 247 -11.40 -15.46 -15.36
N LEU A 248 -10.43 -16.37 -15.42
CA LEU A 248 -9.01 -16.05 -15.18
C LEU A 248 -8.48 -15.01 -16.18
N ARG A 249 -8.80 -15.20 -17.47
CA ARG A 249 -8.46 -14.24 -18.53
C ARG A 249 -8.99 -12.85 -18.19
N ARG A 250 -10.25 -12.75 -17.77
CA ARG A 250 -10.90 -11.48 -17.43
C ARG A 250 -10.17 -10.76 -16.30
N MET A 251 -9.87 -11.43 -15.20
CA MET A 251 -9.15 -10.81 -14.07
C MET A 251 -7.78 -10.27 -14.49
N VAL A 252 -7.02 -11.04 -15.26
CA VAL A 252 -5.69 -10.62 -15.74
C VAL A 252 -5.78 -9.45 -16.73
N VAL A 253 -6.79 -9.45 -17.61
CA VAL A 253 -7.05 -8.33 -18.54
C VAL A 253 -7.47 -7.06 -17.79
N GLU A 254 -8.31 -7.17 -16.76
CA GLU A 254 -8.71 -6.05 -15.91
C GLU A 254 -7.50 -5.47 -15.14
N ALA A 255 -6.64 -6.33 -14.59
CA ALA A 255 -5.41 -5.90 -13.93
C ALA A 255 -4.43 -5.21 -14.89
N ARG A 256 -4.25 -5.76 -16.11
CA ARG A 256 -3.46 -5.14 -17.19
C ARG A 256 -3.96 -3.75 -17.55
N ALA A 257 -5.28 -3.55 -17.63
CA ALA A 257 -5.87 -2.25 -17.91
C ALA A 257 -5.54 -1.21 -16.82
N GLY A 258 -5.33 -1.66 -15.57
CA GLY A 258 -4.80 -0.85 -14.48
C GLY A 258 -3.40 -0.30 -14.76
N ILE A 259 -2.48 -1.15 -15.22
CA ILE A 259 -1.11 -0.74 -15.61
C ILE A 259 -1.14 0.22 -16.79
N GLU A 260 -1.94 -0.08 -17.82
CA GLU A 260 -2.06 0.79 -18.99
C GLU A 260 -2.55 2.19 -18.60
N ARG A 261 -3.54 2.27 -17.71
CA ARG A 261 -4.03 3.55 -17.18
C ARG A 261 -2.95 4.27 -16.39
N ALA A 262 -2.20 3.55 -15.56
CA ALA A 262 -1.14 4.11 -14.74
C ALA A 262 0.00 4.68 -15.59
N LEU A 263 0.46 3.97 -16.63
CA LEU A 263 1.46 4.47 -17.58
C LEU A 263 1.00 5.75 -18.29
N LYS A 264 -0.26 5.78 -18.77
CA LYS A 264 -0.84 6.99 -19.39
C LYS A 264 -0.91 8.15 -18.39
N ALA A 265 -1.23 7.89 -17.13
CA ALA A 265 -1.28 8.92 -16.10
C ALA A 265 0.13 9.46 -15.75
N GLN A 266 1.12 8.58 -15.63
CA GLN A 266 2.52 8.96 -15.39
C GLN A 266 3.08 9.82 -16.52
N ALA A 267 2.76 9.51 -17.77
CA ALA A 267 3.18 10.32 -18.92
C ALA A 267 2.59 11.74 -18.89
N VAL A 268 1.30 11.86 -18.52
CA VAL A 268 0.65 13.17 -18.34
C VAL A 268 1.27 13.94 -17.18
N ASP A 269 1.54 13.28 -16.07
CA ASP A 269 2.16 13.89 -14.89
C ASP A 269 3.59 14.38 -15.18
N HIS A 270 4.40 13.56 -15.85
CA HIS A 270 5.75 13.92 -16.30
C HIS A 270 5.71 15.15 -17.22
N ALA A 271 4.81 15.18 -18.21
CA ALA A 271 4.66 16.32 -19.11
C ALA A 271 4.26 17.62 -18.38
N ALA A 272 3.41 17.52 -17.34
CA ALA A 272 3.07 18.67 -16.50
C ALA A 272 4.28 19.17 -15.69
N GLY A 273 5.08 18.25 -15.16
CA GLY A 273 6.34 18.57 -14.49
C GLY A 273 7.34 19.31 -15.37
N ALA A 274 7.52 18.84 -16.61
CA ALA A 274 8.41 19.46 -17.58
C ALA A 274 7.97 20.90 -17.92
N ARG A 275 6.67 21.14 -18.14
CA ARG A 275 6.12 22.47 -18.38
C ARG A 275 6.35 23.44 -17.21
N ALA A 276 6.19 22.97 -15.98
CA ALA A 276 6.40 23.79 -14.78
C ALA A 276 7.87 24.20 -14.57
N LEU A 277 8.82 23.45 -15.13
CA LEU A 277 10.26 23.72 -15.05
C LEU A 277 10.80 24.59 -16.20
N GLY A 278 9.99 24.95 -17.19
CA GLY A 278 10.37 25.88 -18.25
C GLY A 278 11.00 25.23 -19.50
N HIS A 279 10.23 24.35 -20.14
CA HIS A 279 10.29 24.12 -21.59
C HIS A 279 8.92 24.36 -22.21
#